data_AF-A0A531MP12-F1
#
_entry.id   AF-A0A531MP12-F1
#
_cell.length_a   1.000
_cell.length_b   1.000
_cell.length_c   1.000
_cell.angle_alpha   90.00
_cell.angle_beta   90.00
_cell.angle_gamma   90.00
#
_symmetry.space_group_name_H-M   'P 1'
#
loop_
_entity.id
_entity.type
_entity.pdbx_description
1 polymer ?
#
loop_
_entity_poly.entity_id
_entity_poly.type
_entity_poly.pdbx_seq_one_letter_code
_entity_poly.pdbx_strand_id
1 'polypeptide(L)'
;SRMLTALGLFPRKGCYLYGGKWMAGPVFPEGMKVNSLMGLSSNQQFMALPAGADVKPGDCAFLRPTQSEAVLQHFGSIAVFSAGHIVERWPALPMG
;
A
#
# COMPACT_ATOMS: atom_id res chain seq x y z
N SER A 1 -14.35 17.83 -4.25
CA SER A 1 -15.66 18.44 -3.88
C SER A 1 -15.70 18.64 -2.37
N ARG A 2 -15.95 19.85 -1.87
CA ARG A 2 -16.03 20.12 -0.41
C ARG A 2 -17.17 19.35 0.26
N MET A 3 -18.26 19.10 -0.47
CA MET A 3 -19.41 18.33 0.04
C MET A 3 -19.05 16.87 0.29
N LEU A 4 -18.34 16.20 -0.64
CA LEU A 4 -17.92 14.80 -0.45
C LEU A 4 -16.96 14.64 0.73
N THR A 5 -16.12 15.65 0.97
CA THR A 5 -15.23 15.65 2.14
C THR A 5 -15.96 15.93 3.45
N ALA A 6 -16.95 16.83 3.44
CA ALA A 6 -17.79 17.08 4.61
C ALA A 6 -18.62 15.85 5.00
N LEU A 7 -19.06 15.05 4.02
CA LEU A 7 -19.77 13.79 4.21
C LEU A 7 -18.85 12.60 4.54
N GLY A 8 -17.53 12.81 4.62
CA GLY A 8 -16.56 11.74 4.92
C GLY A 8 -16.31 10.74 3.79
N LEU A 9 -16.93 10.93 2.61
CA LEU A 9 -16.80 10.06 1.45
C LEU A 9 -15.47 10.24 0.71
N PHE A 10 -14.86 11.42 0.83
CA PHE A 10 -13.59 11.73 0.19
C PHE A 10 -12.62 12.39 1.16
N PRO A 11 -11.35 11.95 1.25
CA PRO A 11 -10.43 12.49 2.23
C PRO A 11 -9.97 13.91 1.86
N ARG A 12 -9.41 14.64 2.84
CA ARG A 12 -8.75 15.93 2.60
C ARG A 12 -7.36 15.78 1.98
N LYS A 13 -6.73 14.63 2.22
CA LYS A 13 -5.40 14.25 1.70
C LYS A 13 -5.48 12.85 1.10
N GLY A 14 -4.70 12.62 0.06
CA GLY A 14 -4.54 11.31 -0.54
C GLY A 14 -3.28 11.26 -1.37
N CYS A 15 -2.85 10.07 -1.72
CA CYS A 15 -1.73 9.83 -2.59
C CYS A 15 -2.09 8.74 -3.62
N TYR A 16 -1.25 8.62 -4.64
CA TYR A 16 -1.29 7.51 -5.57
C TYR A 16 -0.06 6.64 -5.34
N LEU A 17 -0.29 5.33 -5.24
CA LEU A 17 0.76 4.34 -5.28
C LEU A 17 1.03 3.96 -6.74
N TYR A 18 2.29 3.64 -7.06
CA TYR A 18 2.64 2.98 -8.30
C TYR A 18 2.33 1.48 -8.17
N GLY A 19 1.47 0.98 -9.04
CA GLY A 19 0.83 -0.33 -8.89
C GLY A 19 -0.39 -0.29 -7.98
N GLY A 20 -1.03 -1.45 -7.81
CA GLY A 20 -2.20 -1.58 -6.97
C GLY A 20 -2.93 -2.89 -7.18
N LYS A 21 -4.16 -2.98 -6.63
CA LYS A 21 -4.99 -4.19 -6.65
C LYS A 21 -4.23 -5.44 -6.14
N TRP A 22 -3.32 -5.23 -5.20
CA TRP A 22 -2.63 -6.30 -4.51
C TRP A 22 -3.58 -7.01 -3.54
N MET A 23 -3.37 -8.30 -3.30
CA MET A 23 -4.00 -9.02 -2.17
C MET A 23 -3.31 -8.62 -0.86
N ALA A 24 -3.38 -7.33 -0.53
CA ALA A 24 -2.69 -6.76 0.62
C ALA A 24 -3.45 -5.53 1.17
N GLY A 25 -3.40 -5.35 2.49
CA GLY A 25 -3.95 -4.20 3.20
C GLY A 25 -2.89 -3.16 3.55
N PRO A 26 -3.23 -1.85 3.59
CA PRO A 26 -2.30 -0.80 4.02
C PRO A 26 -1.93 -0.91 5.50
N VAL A 27 -0.65 -0.68 5.81
CA VAL A 27 -0.11 -0.63 7.17
C VAL A 27 0.53 0.72 7.44
N PHE A 28 1.33 1.22 6.50
CA PHE A 28 2.00 2.51 6.62
C PHE A 28 1.86 3.31 5.32
N PRO A 29 1.64 4.64 5.39
CA PRO A 29 1.45 5.45 6.59
C PRO A 29 0.21 5.02 7.40
N GLU A 30 0.28 5.17 8.73
CA GLU A 30 -0.80 4.74 9.62
C GLU A 30 -2.13 5.42 9.24
N GLY A 31 -3.23 4.67 9.24
CA GLY A 31 -4.54 5.18 8.85
C GLY A 31 -4.75 5.37 7.34
N MET A 32 -3.76 5.04 6.51
CA MET A 32 -3.96 4.97 5.06
C MET A 32 -5.00 3.90 4.71
N LYS A 33 -5.90 4.20 3.77
CA LYS A 33 -6.96 3.28 3.35
C LYS A 33 -7.29 3.42 1.87
N VAL A 34 -7.73 2.33 1.24
CA VAL A 34 -8.32 2.38 -0.10
C VAL A 34 -9.59 3.22 -0.03
N ASN A 35 -9.80 4.11 -1.02
CA ASN A 35 -11.06 4.83 -1.13
C ASN A 35 -12.06 4.04 -1.99
N SER A 36 -13.17 3.63 -1.40
CA SER A 36 -14.19 2.82 -2.07
C SER A 36 -14.84 3.51 -3.27
N LEU A 37 -14.92 4.84 -3.29
CA LEU A 37 -15.47 5.59 -4.42
C LEU A 37 -14.52 5.60 -5.63
N MET A 38 -13.20 5.53 -5.39
CA MET A 38 -12.20 5.45 -6.45
C MET A 38 -11.95 4.03 -6.94
N GLY A 39 -12.38 3.01 -6.18
CA GLY A 39 -12.22 1.61 -6.54
C GLY A 39 -10.77 1.12 -6.50
N LEU A 40 -10.55 -0.05 -7.10
CA LEU A 40 -9.24 -0.69 -7.21
C LEU A 40 -8.66 -0.54 -8.61
N SER A 41 -7.35 -0.36 -8.69
CA SER A 41 -6.61 -0.21 -9.95
C SER A 41 -5.29 -0.96 -9.87
N SER A 42 -4.93 -1.69 -10.93
CA SER A 42 -3.67 -2.44 -10.99
C SER A 42 -2.47 -1.56 -11.38
N ASN A 43 -2.70 -0.43 -12.06
CA ASN A 43 -1.63 0.46 -12.52
C ASN A 43 -1.28 1.53 -11.48
N GLN A 44 -2.30 2.21 -10.93
CA GLN A 44 -2.12 3.24 -9.92
C GLN A 44 -3.28 3.21 -8.95
N GLN A 45 -3.00 2.98 -7.67
CA GLN A 45 -4.02 2.93 -6.63
C GLN A 45 -4.10 4.25 -5.88
N PHE A 46 -5.27 4.89 -5.87
CA PHE A 46 -5.53 6.00 -4.96
C PHE A 46 -5.70 5.48 -3.54
N MET A 47 -5.02 6.15 -2.60
CA MET A 47 -5.09 5.89 -1.17
C MET A 47 -5.54 7.17 -0.45
N ALA A 48 -6.58 7.04 0.37
CA ALA A 48 -6.97 8.07 1.31
C ALA A 48 -6.00 8.10 2.49
N LEU A 49 -5.59 9.31 2.87
CA LEU A 49 -4.67 9.54 3.98
C LEU A 49 -5.37 10.29 5.13
N PRO A 50 -4.93 10.10 6.37
CA PRO A 50 -5.38 10.93 7.48
C PRO A 50 -4.94 12.38 7.28
N ALA A 51 -5.67 13.33 7.86
CA ALA A 51 -5.41 14.76 7.69
C ALA A 51 -3.99 15.17 8.17
N GLY A 52 -3.49 14.49 9.20
CA GLY A 52 -2.15 14.71 9.77
C GLY A 52 -1.01 14.02 9.02
N ALA A 53 -1.27 13.22 7.98
CA ALA A 53 -0.20 12.56 7.23
C ALA A 53 0.76 13.58 6.60
N ASP A 54 2.05 13.40 6.84
CA ASP A 54 3.16 14.07 6.15
C ASP A 54 3.87 13.04 5.26
N VAL A 55 3.38 12.93 4.02
CA VAL A 55 3.84 11.96 3.03
C VAL A 55 4.15 12.73 1.76
N LYS A 56 5.30 12.44 1.15
CA LYS A 56 5.81 13.11 -0.05
C LYS A 56 6.03 12.10 -1.18
N PRO A 57 6.00 12.55 -2.45
CA PRO A 57 6.40 11.69 -3.56
C PRO A 57 7.82 11.13 -3.32
N GLY A 58 7.95 9.81 -3.47
CA GLY A 58 9.19 9.09 -3.18
C GLY A 58 9.22 8.34 -1.85
N ASP A 59 8.31 8.66 -0.92
CA ASP A 59 8.18 7.92 0.34
C ASP A 59 7.63 6.50 0.09
N CYS A 60 7.94 5.58 1.01
CA CYS A 60 7.47 4.20 0.93
C CYS A 60 6.10 4.00 1.60
N ALA A 61 5.26 3.19 0.95
CA ALA A 61 4.07 2.62 1.54
C ALA A 61 4.32 1.16 1.90
N PHE A 62 3.89 0.73 3.09
CA PHE A 62 3.97 -0.66 3.50
C PHE A 62 2.58 -1.29 3.52
N LEU A 63 2.49 -2.45 2.89
CA LEU A 63 1.27 -3.24 2.75
C LEU A 63 1.50 -4.61 3.42
N ARG A 64 0.48 -5.14 4.07
CA ARG A 64 0.48 -6.50 4.62
C ARG A 64 -0.31 -7.41 3.69
N PRO A 65 0.32 -8.44 3.09
CA PRO A 65 -0.39 -9.44 2.31
C PRO A 65 -1.57 -10.04 3.10
N THR A 66 -2.71 -10.21 2.44
CA THR A 66 -3.86 -10.96 2.97
C THR A 66 -3.76 -12.44 2.61
N GLN A 67 -3.03 -12.78 1.54
CA GLN A 67 -2.62 -14.14 1.19
C GLN A 67 -1.12 -14.11 0.83
N SER A 68 -0.28 -14.60 1.74
CA SER A 68 1.17 -14.45 1.63
C SER A 68 1.73 -15.16 0.39
N GLU A 69 1.28 -16.38 0.10
CA GLU A 69 1.80 -17.21 -0.98
C GLU A 69 1.55 -16.59 -2.35
N ALA A 70 0.31 -16.17 -2.63
CA ALA A 70 -0.04 -15.56 -3.91
C ALA A 70 0.65 -14.22 -4.13
N VAL A 71 0.83 -13.42 -3.06
CA VAL A 71 1.51 -12.13 -3.19
C VAL A 71 3.02 -12.35 -3.37
N LEU A 72 3.66 -13.14 -2.51
CA LEU A 72 5.12 -13.31 -2.53
C LEU A 72 5.61 -13.97 -3.82
N GLN A 73 4.84 -14.89 -4.41
CA GLN A 73 5.18 -15.51 -5.70
C GLN A 73 5.24 -14.52 -6.86
N HIS A 74 4.52 -13.41 -6.79
CA HIS A 74 4.57 -12.37 -7.83
C HIS A 74 5.81 -11.47 -7.69
N PHE A 75 6.58 -11.61 -6.61
CA PHE A 75 7.81 -10.87 -6.35
C PHE A 75 9.04 -11.79 -6.38
N GLY A 76 10.22 -11.17 -6.40
CA GLY A 76 11.49 -11.89 -6.31
C GLY A 76 11.79 -12.39 -4.88
N SER A 77 13.08 -12.48 -4.55
CA SER A 77 13.53 -12.90 -3.21
C SER A 77 12.94 -12.05 -2.09
N ILE A 78 12.55 -12.69 -0.98
CA ILE A 78 12.14 -12.05 0.26
C ILE A 78 13.35 -11.38 0.91
N ALA A 79 13.30 -10.07 1.15
CA ALA A 79 14.35 -9.35 1.86
C ALA A 79 14.07 -9.37 3.37
N VAL A 80 14.98 -9.95 4.16
CA VAL A 80 14.89 -9.94 5.62
C VAL A 80 15.43 -8.62 6.15
N PHE A 81 14.58 -7.84 6.82
CA PHE A 81 14.93 -6.53 7.36
C PHE A 81 15.08 -6.59 8.88
N SER A 82 16.24 -6.19 9.39
CA SER A 82 16.54 -6.16 10.83
C SER A 82 17.46 -4.99 11.14
N ALA A 83 17.22 -4.34 12.28
CA ALA A 83 18.02 -3.20 12.77
C ALA A 83 18.30 -2.11 11.71
N GLY A 84 17.32 -1.83 10.85
CA GLY A 84 17.41 -0.76 9.84
C GLY A 84 18.01 -1.19 8.49
N HIS A 85 18.50 -2.43 8.35
CA HIS A 85 19.15 -2.90 7.12
C HIS A 85 18.60 -4.24 6.64
N ILE A 86 18.81 -4.55 5.35
CA ILE A 86 18.55 -5.88 4.80
C ILE A 86 19.73 -6.78 5.19
N VAL A 87 19.46 -7.82 5.98
CA VAL A 87 20.49 -8.74 6.47
C VAL A 87 20.61 -10.01 5.63
N GLU A 88 19.51 -10.44 5.01
CA GLU A 88 19.45 -11.66 4.22
C GLU A 88 18.44 -11.53 3.06
N ARG A 89 18.56 -12.45 2.09
CA ARG A 89 17.57 -12.63 1.03
C ARG A 89 17.20 -14.10 0.93
N TRP A 90 15.92 -14.42 1.11
CA TRP A 90 15.40 -15.78 0.98
C TRP A 90 14.70 -15.95 -0.37
N PRO A 91 14.77 -17.14 -0.99
CA PRO A 91 13.92 -17.42 -2.15
C PRO A 91 12.44 -17.30 -1.76
N ALA A 92 11.65 -16.66 -2.60
CA ALA A 92 10.20 -16.83 -2.53
C ALA A 92 9.84 -18.24 -3.00
N LEU A 93 8.66 -18.74 -2.62
CA LEU A 93 8.16 -20.02 -3.12
C LEU A 93 8.18 -19.97 -4.66
N PRO A 94 8.64 -21.04 -5.34
CA PRO A 94 8.61 -21.08 -6.80
C PRO A 94 7.17 -20.88 -7.30
N MET A 95 7.03 -20.23 -8.46
CA MET A 95 5.77 -20.25 -9.18
C MET A 95 5.51 -21.69 -9.64
N GLY A 96 4.30 -22.18 -9.38
CA GLY A 96 3.84 -23.47 -9.90
C GLY A 96 3.56 -23.43 -11.39
#